data_AF-A0A166SHY0-F1
#
_entry.id   AF-A0A166SHY0-F1
#
_cell.length_a   1.000
_cell.length_b   1.000
_cell.length_c   1.000
_cell.angle_alpha   90.00
_cell.angle_beta   90.00
_cell.angle_gamma   90.00
#
_symmetry.space_group_name_H-M   'P 1'
#
loop_
_entity.id
_entity.type
_entity.pdbx_description
1 polymer ?
#
loop_
_entity_poly.entity_id
_entity_poly.type
_entity_poly.pdbx_seq_one_letter_code
_entity_poly.pdbx_strand_id
1 'polypeptide(L)'
;MVTPNWNAFAGVTLTVLVVLIALARASQAMFVGEDEDGWEESETSVETPDRRVRNGGDEWGKDERSRNGDEGDDDERDTNESNDSTFEDQDHRPTEVSSPIPDEPFPAVESPTPVEDFTPGTLLVNVALSQGLFGVILVVAAVLTAIPADTLGVRSVTATQFGVGALLGVALYVANELGQRVVDAVGIEYEDSLREMLTPDSVRGWVVLLVLVLPIIAGFEELLFRSSLVGVFAAGYGISPWFLVVASSVAFAVGHGAQGPAGVLVTGTLGAALAGAFVLTESMVVVVVAHYLVNALEFAVHARDDSTE
;
A
#
# COMPACT_ATOMS: atom_id res chain seq x y z
N MET A 1 33.24 13.50 31.47
CA MET A 1 31.96 13.54 30.73
C MET A 1 32.01 12.41 29.71
N VAL A 2 30.98 11.58 29.63
CA VAL A 2 30.91 10.54 28.59
C VAL A 2 30.72 11.27 27.26
N THR A 3 31.59 11.00 26.28
CA THR A 3 31.48 11.59 24.94
C THR A 3 30.46 10.80 24.13
N PRO A 4 29.51 11.45 23.44
CA PRO A 4 28.55 10.75 22.61
C PRO A 4 29.23 9.96 21.49
N ASN A 5 28.77 8.74 21.25
CA ASN A 5 29.23 7.90 20.13
C ASN A 5 28.23 7.97 18.98
N TRP A 6 28.29 9.08 18.23
CA TRP A 6 27.41 9.37 17.09
C TRP A 6 27.40 8.26 16.04
N ASN A 7 28.57 7.70 15.73
CA ASN A 7 28.71 6.67 14.69
C ASN A 7 27.98 5.37 15.06
N ALA A 8 28.08 4.93 16.31
CA ALA A 8 27.37 3.73 16.76
C ALA A 8 25.85 3.94 16.71
N PHE A 9 25.36 5.10 17.17
CA PHE A 9 23.94 5.41 17.12
C PHE A 9 23.40 5.53 15.69
N ALA A 10 24.15 6.21 14.81
CA ALA A 10 23.81 6.34 13.40
C ALA A 10 23.73 4.98 12.71
N GLY A 11 24.68 4.08 13.00
CA GLY A 11 24.68 2.71 12.47
C GLY A 11 23.41 1.94 12.89
N VAL A 12 23.00 2.03 14.15
CA VAL A 12 21.74 1.40 14.61
C VAL A 12 20.53 2.03 13.95
N THR A 13 20.48 3.37 13.88
CA THR A 13 19.36 4.12 13.29
C THR A 13 19.13 3.74 11.83
N LEU A 14 20.20 3.73 11.02
CA LEU A 14 20.13 3.35 9.61
C LEU A 14 19.80 1.87 9.43
N THR A 15 20.28 0.99 10.32
CA THR A 15 19.90 -0.43 10.30
C THR A 15 18.40 -0.60 10.53
N VAL A 16 17.85 0.06 11.55
CA VAL A 16 16.40 0.04 11.85
C VAL A 16 15.61 0.56 10.65
N LEU A 17 16.02 1.69 10.06
CA LEU A 17 15.35 2.27 8.89
C LEU A 17 15.33 1.30 7.70
N VAL A 18 16.47 0.70 7.36
CA VAL A 18 16.57 -0.24 6.23
C VAL A 18 15.72 -1.48 6.47
N VAL A 19 15.76 -2.04 7.69
CA VAL A 19 14.94 -3.20 8.05
C VAL A 19 13.45 -2.86 7.92
N LEU A 20 13.01 -1.70 8.39
CA LEU A 20 11.61 -1.28 8.26
C LEU A 20 11.15 -1.12 6.82
N ILE A 21 11.95 -0.46 5.98
CA ILE A 21 11.64 -0.31 4.55
C ILE A 21 11.59 -1.69 3.87
N ALA A 22 12.51 -2.59 4.21
CA ALA A 22 12.51 -3.95 3.67
C ALA A 22 11.27 -4.73 4.09
N LEU A 23 10.86 -4.66 5.36
CA LEU A 23 9.66 -5.30 5.87
C LEU A 23 8.38 -4.73 5.23
N ALA A 24 8.29 -3.42 5.09
CA ALA A 24 7.16 -2.76 4.43
C ALA A 24 7.02 -3.22 2.98
N ARG A 25 8.13 -3.30 2.24
CA ARG A 25 8.14 -3.80 0.86
C ARG A 25 7.85 -5.30 0.75
N ALA A 26 8.39 -6.10 1.66
CA ALA A 26 8.11 -7.53 1.70
C ALA A 26 6.62 -7.80 1.96
N SER A 27 5.99 -7.01 2.86
CA SER A 27 4.55 -7.10 3.11
C SER A 27 3.73 -6.77 1.86
N GLN A 28 4.11 -5.74 1.09
CA GLN A 28 3.44 -5.38 -0.16
C GLN A 28 3.53 -6.48 -1.22
N ALA A 29 4.70 -7.12 -1.36
CA ALA A 29 4.91 -8.16 -2.36
C ALA A 29 4.04 -9.41 -2.13
N MET A 30 3.64 -9.70 -0.90
CA MET A 30 2.74 -10.82 -0.61
C MET A 30 1.31 -10.61 -1.10
N PHE A 31 0.85 -9.36 -1.23
CA PHE A 31 -0.51 -9.05 -1.69
C PHE A 31 -0.62 -8.90 -3.22
N VAL A 32 0.51 -8.70 -3.93
CA VAL A 32 0.53 -8.58 -5.40
C VAL A 32 0.67 -9.95 -6.09
N GLY A 33 1.08 -10.99 -5.34
CA GLY A 33 1.37 -12.32 -5.89
C GLY A 33 0.18 -13.26 -6.10
N GLU A 34 -1.05 -12.85 -5.76
CA GLU A 34 -2.25 -13.69 -5.94
C GLU A 34 -3.01 -13.42 -7.26
N ASP A 35 -2.67 -12.34 -7.97
CA ASP A 35 -3.40 -11.90 -9.17
C ASP A 35 -2.79 -12.37 -10.51
N GLU A 36 -1.59 -12.97 -10.52
CA GLU A 36 -0.86 -13.30 -11.76
C GLU A 36 -0.96 -14.78 -12.21
N ASP A 37 -1.56 -15.67 -11.41
CA ASP A 37 -1.64 -17.11 -11.71
C ASP A 37 -3.06 -17.56 -12.10
N GLY A 38 -3.69 -16.88 -13.07
CA GLY A 38 -5.09 -17.12 -13.44
C GLY A 38 -5.46 -16.98 -14.92
N TRP A 39 -4.50 -16.89 -15.84
CA TRP A 39 -4.78 -16.81 -17.28
C TRP A 39 -4.21 -18.02 -18.03
N GLU A 40 -4.75 -19.21 -17.75
CA GLU A 40 -4.67 -20.30 -18.72
C GLU A 40 -5.66 -20.04 -19.86
N GLU A 41 -5.14 -20.15 -21.08
CA GLU A 41 -5.84 -19.99 -22.35
C GLU A 41 -7.18 -20.76 -22.39
N SER A 42 -8.24 -20.06 -22.78
CA SER A 42 -9.36 -20.69 -23.46
C SER A 42 -9.63 -19.91 -24.74
N GLU A 43 -9.01 -20.40 -25.82
CA GLU A 43 -9.46 -20.15 -27.19
C GLU A 43 -10.90 -20.65 -27.34
N THR A 44 -11.88 -19.81 -27.04
CA THR A 44 -13.27 -20.06 -27.46
C THR A 44 -13.49 -19.42 -28.82
N SER A 45 -13.55 -20.28 -29.82
CA SER A 45 -13.94 -20.02 -31.20
C SER A 45 -15.29 -19.29 -31.24
N VAL A 46 -15.31 -18.06 -31.73
CA VAL A 46 -16.56 -17.33 -32.00
C VAL A 46 -17.10 -17.80 -33.35
N GLU A 47 -18.07 -18.71 -33.32
CA GLU A 47 -18.94 -19.02 -34.45
C GLU A 47 -19.79 -17.79 -34.81
N THR A 48 -19.65 -17.34 -36.05
CA THR A 48 -20.48 -16.32 -36.70
C THR A 48 -21.82 -16.93 -37.16
N PRO A 49 -22.98 -16.37 -36.80
CA PRO A 49 -24.23 -16.69 -37.48
C PRO A 49 -24.54 -15.67 -38.57
N ASP A 50 -24.58 -16.13 -39.83
CA ASP A 50 -25.02 -15.34 -41.00
C ASP A 50 -26.56 -15.24 -41.09
N ARG A 51 -27.00 -14.04 -41.49
CA ARG A 51 -28.25 -13.64 -42.18
C ARG A 51 -29.64 -13.89 -41.56
N ARG A 52 -30.38 -12.77 -41.44
CA ARG A 52 -31.61 -12.56 -42.25
C ARG A 52 -31.89 -11.07 -42.53
N VAL A 53 -32.17 -10.84 -43.81
CA VAL A 53 -32.49 -9.59 -44.52
C VAL A 53 -33.82 -8.97 -44.06
N ARG A 54 -33.88 -7.64 -43.87
CA ARG A 54 -35.07 -6.83 -44.22
C ARG A 54 -34.70 -5.36 -44.50
N ASN A 55 -35.55 -4.75 -45.31
CA ASN A 55 -35.30 -3.73 -46.32
C ASN A 55 -35.87 -2.35 -45.93
N GLY A 56 -35.34 -1.28 -46.54
CA GLY A 56 -35.87 0.10 -46.58
C GLY A 56 -35.15 1.04 -45.61
N GLY A 57 -34.69 2.24 -45.98
CA GLY A 57 -34.82 3.09 -47.17
C GLY A 57 -34.40 4.51 -46.73
N ASP A 58 -34.02 5.36 -47.69
CA ASP A 58 -33.93 6.84 -47.59
C ASP A 58 -32.57 7.38 -47.07
N GLU A 59 -31.58 7.75 -47.89
CA GLU A 59 -31.45 8.89 -48.84
C GLU A 59 -30.92 10.19 -48.16
N TRP A 60 -30.03 10.92 -48.89
CA TRP A 60 -29.40 12.25 -48.65
C TRP A 60 -28.14 12.26 -47.73
N GLY A 61 -26.92 12.68 -48.12
CA GLY A 61 -26.35 13.24 -49.35
C GLY A 61 -25.13 14.13 -49.01
N LYS A 62 -23.99 13.92 -49.71
CA LYS A 62 -22.91 14.89 -50.05
C LYS A 62 -22.04 15.47 -48.91
N ASP A 63 -20.74 15.75 -48.99
CA ASP A 63 -19.60 15.68 -49.93
C ASP A 63 -18.34 15.63 -48.99
N GLU A 64 -17.15 15.10 -49.29
CA GLU A 64 -16.10 15.73 -50.10
C GLU A 64 -14.87 14.79 -50.20
N ARG A 65 -14.13 14.99 -51.29
CA ARG A 65 -12.91 14.28 -51.73
C ARG A 65 -11.72 14.43 -50.78
N SER A 66 -10.90 13.38 -50.66
CA SER A 66 -9.48 13.50 -51.00
C SER A 66 -8.84 12.15 -51.36
N ARG A 67 -7.91 12.22 -52.31
CA ARG A 67 -7.21 11.13 -52.99
C ARG A 67 -6.01 10.60 -52.20
N ASN A 68 -5.76 9.30 -52.36
CA ASN A 68 -4.49 8.57 -52.52
C ASN A 68 -4.77 7.13 -52.03
N GLY A 69 -4.65 6.04 -52.78
CA GLY A 69 -3.80 5.74 -53.92
C GLY A 69 -2.78 4.69 -53.46
N ASP A 70 -3.15 3.40 -53.46
CA ASP A 70 -2.28 2.26 -53.77
C ASP A 70 -3.12 0.98 -53.97
N GLU A 71 -3.05 0.41 -55.17
CA GLU A 71 -3.52 -0.92 -55.62
C GLU A 71 -2.23 -1.74 -55.87
N GLY A 72 -2.12 -3.05 -55.72
CA GLY A 72 -3.06 -4.13 -55.48
C GLY A 72 -2.27 -5.45 -55.33
N ASP A 73 -2.90 -6.42 -54.70
CA ASP A 73 -2.50 -7.83 -54.67
C ASP A 73 -3.12 -8.57 -55.86
N ASP A 74 -2.32 -9.39 -56.55
CA ASP A 74 -2.77 -10.35 -57.56
C ASP A 74 -2.69 -11.78 -57.00
N ASP A 75 -3.84 -12.47 -57.04
CA ASP A 75 -4.13 -13.84 -57.52
C ASP A 75 -3.11 -14.99 -57.23
N GLU A 76 -3.50 -16.24 -56.92
CA GLU A 76 -4.38 -17.07 -57.74
C GLU A 76 -5.09 -18.18 -56.94
N ARG A 77 -6.33 -18.43 -57.38
CA ARG A 77 -7.17 -19.60 -57.14
C ARG A 77 -6.53 -20.88 -57.68
N ASP A 78 -6.82 -22.01 -57.04
CA ASP A 78 -6.89 -23.28 -57.76
C ASP A 78 -8.16 -24.08 -57.44
N THR A 79 -8.69 -24.66 -58.51
CA THR A 79 -10.03 -25.21 -58.73
C THR A 79 -10.15 -26.67 -58.25
N ASN A 80 -11.25 -27.02 -57.58
CA ASN A 80 -12.42 -27.75 -58.08
C ASN A 80 -12.25 -29.26 -58.38
N GLU A 81 -13.33 -29.97 -58.01
CA GLU A 81 -13.86 -31.22 -58.57
C GLU A 81 -13.39 -32.60 -58.05
N SER A 82 -14.23 -33.10 -57.13
CA SER A 82 -15.00 -34.35 -57.23
C SER A 82 -14.48 -35.45 -58.18
N ASN A 83 -14.23 -36.64 -57.62
CA ASN A 83 -14.90 -37.81 -58.19
C ASN A 83 -15.14 -38.95 -57.19
N ASP A 84 -16.37 -39.42 -57.27
CA ASP A 84 -17.01 -40.55 -56.63
C ASP A 84 -16.49 -41.87 -57.22
N SER A 85 -16.19 -42.86 -56.37
CA SER A 85 -16.35 -44.28 -56.72
C SER A 85 -16.39 -45.18 -55.49
N THR A 86 -17.49 -45.93 -55.46
CA THR A 86 -18.03 -46.97 -54.57
C THR A 86 -17.24 -48.30 -54.48
N PHE A 87 -17.65 -49.12 -53.48
CA PHE A 87 -17.42 -50.59 -53.23
C PHE A 87 -16.14 -50.91 -52.40
N GLU A 88 -16.08 -51.77 -51.37
CA GLU A 88 -16.89 -52.86 -50.77
C GLU A 88 -16.45 -52.98 -49.27
N ASP A 89 -17.37 -53.06 -48.32
CA ASP A 89 -17.80 -54.29 -47.62
C ASP A 89 -16.72 -55.01 -46.78
N GLN A 90 -16.77 -54.83 -45.45
CA GLN A 90 -16.39 -55.88 -44.49
C GLN A 90 -16.90 -55.59 -43.07
N ASP A 91 -17.85 -56.45 -42.67
CA ASP A 91 -18.31 -56.77 -41.32
C ASP A 91 -17.21 -56.70 -40.24
N HIS A 92 -17.44 -55.94 -39.16
CA HIS A 92 -17.00 -56.34 -37.82
C HIS A 92 -17.98 -55.84 -36.73
N ARG A 93 -18.61 -56.83 -36.06
CA ARG A 93 -19.49 -56.68 -34.90
C ARG A 93 -18.80 -56.01 -33.71
N PRO A 94 -19.54 -55.27 -32.86
CA PRO A 94 -19.00 -54.69 -31.63
C PRO A 94 -18.80 -55.80 -30.58
N THR A 95 -17.59 -55.94 -30.08
CA THR A 95 -17.34 -56.74 -28.87
C THR A 95 -17.29 -55.78 -27.70
N GLU A 96 -18.38 -55.76 -26.93
CA GLU A 96 -18.39 -55.17 -25.59
C GLU A 96 -17.32 -55.86 -24.74
N VAL A 97 -16.27 -55.12 -24.39
CA VAL A 97 -15.37 -55.48 -23.29
C VAL A 97 -15.53 -54.38 -22.25
N SER A 98 -16.53 -54.57 -21.38
CA SER A 98 -16.65 -53.84 -20.13
C SER A 98 -15.63 -54.41 -19.16
N SER A 99 -14.51 -53.71 -19.00
CA SER A 99 -13.57 -53.95 -17.90
C SER A 99 -13.91 -53.00 -16.76
N PRO A 100 -14.20 -53.48 -15.54
CA PRO A 100 -14.42 -52.61 -14.39
C PRO A 100 -13.10 -51.94 -14.03
N ILE A 101 -13.04 -50.61 -14.11
CA ILE A 101 -12.00 -49.81 -13.48
C ILE A 101 -12.24 -49.90 -11.96
N PRO A 102 -11.27 -50.32 -11.14
CA PRO A 102 -11.42 -50.24 -9.70
C PRO A 102 -11.51 -48.77 -9.29
N ASP A 103 -12.58 -48.38 -8.59
CA ASP A 103 -12.70 -47.11 -7.89
C ASP A 103 -11.67 -47.07 -6.74
N GLU A 104 -10.41 -46.79 -7.06
CA GLU A 104 -9.43 -46.36 -6.06
C GLU A 104 -9.86 -44.96 -5.59
N PRO A 105 -10.18 -44.76 -4.30
CA PRO A 105 -10.50 -43.44 -3.81
C PRO A 105 -9.24 -42.58 -3.96
N PHE A 106 -9.32 -41.55 -4.81
CA PHE A 106 -8.31 -40.51 -4.84
C PHE A 106 -8.05 -40.06 -3.40
N PRO A 107 -6.79 -39.99 -2.93
CA PRO A 107 -6.51 -39.42 -1.63
C PRO A 107 -7.16 -38.04 -1.63
N ALA A 108 -8.04 -37.81 -0.66
CA ALA A 108 -8.63 -36.50 -0.45
C ALA A 108 -7.47 -35.52 -0.42
N VAL A 109 -7.43 -34.60 -1.39
CA VAL A 109 -6.58 -33.42 -1.29
C VAL A 109 -7.06 -32.76 -0.01
N GLU A 110 -6.28 -32.90 1.06
CA GLU A 110 -6.50 -32.14 2.28
C GLU A 110 -6.56 -30.69 1.82
N SER A 111 -7.74 -30.09 1.98
CA SER A 111 -7.91 -28.67 1.75
C SER A 111 -6.77 -27.97 2.49
N PRO A 112 -6.05 -27.03 1.86
CA PRO A 112 -4.98 -26.32 2.55
C PRO A 112 -5.54 -25.85 3.88
N THR A 113 -4.85 -26.22 4.97
CA THR A 113 -5.18 -25.78 6.32
C THR A 113 -5.51 -24.30 6.25
N PRO A 114 -6.66 -23.83 6.76
CA PRO A 114 -6.99 -22.42 6.74
C PRO A 114 -5.78 -21.66 7.28
N VAL A 115 -5.20 -20.81 6.44
CA VAL A 115 -4.21 -19.83 6.89
C VAL A 115 -4.89 -19.11 8.04
N GLU A 116 -4.26 -19.04 9.22
CA GLU A 116 -4.88 -18.37 10.37
C GLU A 116 -5.31 -16.95 9.93
N ASP A 117 -6.62 -16.73 9.77
CA ASP A 117 -7.17 -15.42 9.46
C ASP A 117 -6.78 -14.47 10.61
N PHE A 118 -5.82 -13.59 10.35
CA PHE A 118 -5.39 -12.62 11.35
C PHE A 118 -6.52 -11.63 11.60
N THR A 119 -7.16 -11.72 12.76
CA THR A 119 -8.15 -10.70 13.14
C THR A 119 -7.49 -9.31 13.15
N PRO A 120 -8.20 -8.23 12.79
CA PRO A 120 -7.65 -6.87 12.79
C PRO A 120 -7.01 -6.44 14.13
N GLY A 121 -7.56 -6.95 15.25
CA GLY A 121 -6.98 -6.75 16.58
C GLY A 121 -5.60 -7.39 16.74
N THR A 122 -5.36 -8.56 16.13
CA THR A 122 -4.05 -9.22 16.11
C THR A 122 -3.04 -8.43 15.28
N LEU A 123 -3.47 -7.88 14.14
CA LEU A 123 -2.64 -7.02 13.29
C LEU A 123 -2.21 -5.74 14.03
N LEU A 124 -3.15 -5.03 14.67
CA LEU A 124 -2.86 -3.82 15.45
C LEU A 124 -1.85 -4.08 16.58
N VAL A 125 -2.02 -5.18 17.31
CA VAL A 125 -1.11 -5.56 18.39
C VAL A 125 0.28 -5.91 17.85
N ASN A 126 0.36 -6.62 16.72
CA ASN A 126 1.64 -6.94 16.10
C ASN A 126 2.39 -5.69 15.63
N VAL A 127 1.69 -4.75 14.98
CA VAL A 127 2.27 -3.45 14.60
C VAL A 127 2.75 -2.70 15.84
N ALA A 128 1.93 -2.59 16.89
CA ALA A 128 2.36 -1.91 18.12
C ALA A 128 3.58 -2.59 18.77
N LEU A 129 3.63 -3.92 18.78
CA LEU A 129 4.76 -4.67 19.37
C LEU A 129 6.04 -4.51 18.56
N SER A 130 5.97 -4.59 17.23
CA SER A 130 7.13 -4.42 16.35
C SER A 130 7.67 -2.98 16.41
N GLN A 131 6.80 -1.98 16.28
CA GLN A 131 7.16 -0.56 16.40
C GLN A 131 7.71 -0.25 17.80
N GLY A 132 7.06 -0.77 18.85
CA GLY A 132 7.53 -0.65 20.23
C GLY A 132 8.92 -1.27 20.43
N LEU A 133 9.19 -2.45 19.86
CA LEU A 133 10.50 -3.11 19.91
C LEU A 133 11.58 -2.26 19.24
N PHE A 134 11.34 -1.77 18.02
CA PHE A 134 12.29 -0.89 17.34
C PHE A 134 12.50 0.43 18.11
N GLY A 135 11.45 0.97 18.74
CA GLY A 135 11.55 2.13 19.63
C GLY A 135 12.44 1.87 20.84
N VAL A 136 12.26 0.73 21.51
CA VAL A 136 13.13 0.32 22.62
C VAL A 136 14.58 0.18 22.15
N ILE A 137 14.82 -0.43 20.98
CA ILE A 137 16.16 -0.55 20.41
C ILE A 137 16.81 0.84 20.21
N LEU A 138 16.08 1.81 19.65
CA LEU A 138 16.58 3.17 19.46
C LEU A 138 16.84 3.88 20.79
N VAL A 139 15.94 3.77 21.77
CA VAL A 139 16.12 4.38 23.10
C VAL A 139 17.34 3.77 23.82
N VAL A 140 17.46 2.44 23.81
CA VAL A 140 18.61 1.74 24.40
C VAL A 140 19.90 2.14 23.68
N ALA A 141 19.90 2.21 22.35
CA ALA A 141 21.06 2.67 21.59
C ALA A 141 21.44 4.11 21.96
N ALA A 142 20.48 5.04 22.07
CA ALA A 142 20.72 6.41 22.47
C ALA A 142 21.37 6.51 23.85
N VAL A 143 20.88 5.72 24.82
CA VAL A 143 21.43 5.67 26.19
C VAL A 143 22.85 5.08 26.18
N LEU A 144 23.05 3.93 25.53
CA LEU A 144 24.35 3.25 25.49
C LEU A 144 25.43 4.05 24.76
N THR A 145 25.02 4.88 23.80
CA THR A 145 25.93 5.76 23.04
C THR A 145 25.99 7.19 23.59
N ALA A 146 25.32 7.46 24.72
CA ALA A 146 25.30 8.75 25.40
C ALA A 146 24.88 9.92 24.49
N ILE A 147 23.86 9.71 23.65
CA ILE A 147 23.28 10.78 22.82
C ILE A 147 22.64 11.85 23.72
N PRO A 148 22.96 13.14 23.52
CA PRO A 148 22.40 14.21 24.33
C PRO A 148 20.88 14.35 24.12
N ALA A 149 20.13 14.50 25.22
CA ALA A 149 18.67 14.57 25.22
C ALA A 149 18.10 15.77 24.43
N ASP A 150 18.86 16.86 24.34
CA ASP A 150 18.55 18.03 23.52
C ASP A 150 18.55 17.71 22.02
N THR A 151 19.48 16.87 21.54
CA THR A 151 19.51 16.45 20.13
C THR A 151 18.33 15.57 19.73
N LEU A 152 17.76 14.85 20.71
CA LEU A 152 16.55 14.06 20.53
C LEU A 152 15.26 14.89 20.73
N GLY A 153 15.36 16.15 21.17
CA GLY A 153 14.22 17.01 21.45
C GLY A 153 13.41 16.62 22.69
N VAL A 154 14.03 15.95 23.68
CA VAL A 154 13.38 15.44 24.91
C VAL A 154 13.88 16.11 26.19
N ARG A 155 14.54 17.28 26.09
CA ARG A 155 15.10 17.99 27.24
C ARG A 155 14.05 18.40 28.28
N SER A 156 12.85 18.73 27.85
CA SER A 156 11.75 19.14 28.72
C SER A 156 10.41 18.69 28.18
N VAL A 157 9.48 18.45 29.11
CA VAL A 157 8.08 18.14 28.83
C VAL A 157 7.23 19.19 29.54
N THR A 158 6.49 19.99 28.77
CA THR A 158 5.74 21.15 29.26
C THR A 158 4.33 21.19 28.66
N ALA A 159 3.36 21.75 29.40
CA ALA A 159 2.00 21.91 28.90
C ALA A 159 1.92 22.74 27.60
N THR A 160 2.83 23.71 27.44
CA THR A 160 2.93 24.50 26.19
C THR A 160 3.28 23.64 24.99
N GLN A 161 4.21 22.69 25.11
CA GLN A 161 4.55 21.76 24.01
C GLN A 161 3.35 20.90 23.62
N PHE A 162 2.57 20.41 24.60
CA PHE A 162 1.32 19.70 24.33
C PHE A 162 0.31 20.61 23.61
N GLY A 163 0.13 21.86 24.05
CA GLY A 163 -0.79 22.80 23.41
C GLY A 163 -0.39 23.16 21.98
N VAL A 164 0.90 23.39 21.73
CA VAL A 164 1.44 23.65 20.38
C VAL A 164 1.31 22.42 19.49
N GLY A 165 1.67 21.24 20.00
CA GLY A 165 1.48 19.98 19.29
C GLY A 165 0.02 19.72 18.96
N ALA A 166 -0.89 20.03 19.89
CA ALA A 166 -2.33 19.87 19.66
C ALA A 166 -2.86 20.80 18.57
N LEU A 167 -2.50 22.07 18.63
CA LEU A 167 -2.87 23.03 17.59
C LEU A 167 -2.32 22.63 16.22
N LEU A 168 -1.05 22.21 16.17
CA LEU A 168 -0.41 21.75 14.95
C LEU A 168 -1.10 20.48 14.42
N GLY A 169 -1.36 19.49 15.26
CA GLY A 169 -2.02 18.24 14.87
C GLY A 169 -3.40 18.47 14.27
N VAL A 170 -4.22 19.31 14.91
CA VAL A 170 -5.53 19.70 14.37
C VAL A 170 -5.39 20.44 13.04
N ALA A 171 -4.43 21.36 12.93
CA ALA A 171 -4.20 22.10 11.68
C ALA A 171 -3.74 21.18 10.54
N LEU A 172 -2.86 20.21 10.83
CA LEU A 172 -2.39 19.21 9.86
C LEU A 172 -3.52 18.26 9.45
N TYR A 173 -4.36 17.82 10.39
CA TYR A 173 -5.54 17.03 10.08
C TYR A 173 -6.48 17.76 9.11
N VAL A 174 -6.81 19.03 9.41
CA VAL A 174 -7.66 19.84 8.52
C VAL A 174 -7.01 20.04 7.15
N ALA A 175 -5.69 20.25 7.10
CA ALA A 175 -4.98 20.36 5.84
C ALA A 175 -5.00 19.04 5.05
N ASN A 176 -4.90 17.90 5.73
CA ASN A 176 -4.97 16.58 5.11
C ASN A 176 -6.36 16.33 4.50
N GLU A 177 -7.43 16.58 5.24
CA GLU A 177 -8.82 16.50 4.78
C GLU A 177 -9.08 17.37 3.54
N LEU A 178 -8.60 18.62 3.56
CA LEU A 178 -8.74 19.51 2.41
C LEU A 178 -7.93 19.00 1.21
N GLY A 179 -6.76 18.41 1.47
CA GLY A 179 -5.92 17.78 0.44
C GLY A 179 -6.62 16.59 -0.22
N GLN A 180 -7.18 15.69 0.58
CA GLN A 180 -7.93 14.51 0.10
C GLN A 180 -9.10 14.93 -0.80
N ARG A 181 -9.89 15.93 -0.41
CA ARG A 181 -10.98 16.46 -1.26
C ARG A 181 -10.50 16.99 -2.60
N VAL A 182 -9.28 17.53 -2.67
CA VAL A 182 -8.69 18.00 -3.93
C VAL A 182 -8.24 16.80 -4.78
N VAL A 183 -7.67 15.76 -4.16
CA VAL A 183 -7.27 14.51 -4.83
C VAL A 183 -8.51 13.82 -5.41
N ASP A 184 -9.59 13.71 -4.64
CA ASP A 184 -10.88 13.15 -5.07
C ASP A 184 -11.47 13.93 -6.24
N ALA A 185 -11.41 15.27 -6.18
CA ALA A 185 -11.91 16.13 -7.25
C ALA A 185 -11.14 15.97 -8.58
N VAL A 186 -9.91 15.44 -8.52
CA VAL A 186 -9.08 15.15 -9.71
C VAL A 186 -9.18 13.67 -10.13
N GLY A 187 -9.95 12.86 -9.40
CA GLY A 187 -10.25 11.47 -9.74
C GLY A 187 -9.07 10.52 -9.52
N ILE A 188 -8.21 10.80 -8.54
CA ILE A 188 -7.09 9.93 -8.18
C ILE A 188 -7.56 9.05 -7.02
N GLU A 189 -7.62 7.74 -7.24
CA GLU A 189 -8.03 6.77 -6.23
C GLU A 189 -6.99 6.68 -5.10
N TYR A 190 -7.49 6.60 -3.86
CA TYR A 190 -6.71 6.45 -2.63
C TYR A 190 -7.21 5.21 -1.89
N GLU A 191 -6.31 4.41 -1.32
CA GLU A 191 -6.66 3.19 -0.60
C GLU A 191 -6.98 3.49 0.88
N ASP A 192 -8.28 3.59 1.19
CA ASP A 192 -8.79 3.72 2.57
C ASP A 192 -8.93 2.37 3.31
N SER A 193 -8.75 1.25 2.60
CA SER A 193 -9.06 -0.12 3.06
C SER A 193 -8.35 -0.51 4.37
N LEU A 194 -7.08 -0.13 4.53
CA LEU A 194 -6.30 -0.48 5.72
C LEU A 194 -6.83 0.23 6.97
N ARG A 195 -7.33 1.46 6.85
CA ARG A 195 -7.90 2.20 7.99
C ARG A 195 -9.26 1.64 8.38
N GLU A 196 -10.10 1.33 7.40
CA GLU A 196 -11.40 0.71 7.63
C GLU A 196 -11.24 -0.62 8.37
N MET A 197 -10.32 -1.47 7.91
CA MET A 197 -9.98 -2.74 8.58
C MET A 197 -9.51 -2.56 10.04
N LEU A 198 -8.79 -1.48 10.34
CA LEU A 198 -8.23 -1.22 11.66
C LEU A 198 -9.17 -0.43 12.59
N THR A 199 -10.31 0.04 12.08
CA THR A 199 -11.29 0.80 12.86
C THR A 199 -12.01 -0.14 13.84
N PRO A 200 -11.97 0.10 15.17
CA PRO A 200 -12.52 -0.86 16.12
C PRO A 200 -14.05 -0.78 16.27
N ASP A 201 -14.73 -1.93 16.32
CA ASP A 201 -16.19 -2.02 16.54
C ASP A 201 -16.62 -1.94 18.02
N SER A 202 -15.65 -1.83 18.95
CA SER A 202 -15.92 -1.87 20.38
C SER A 202 -15.18 -0.79 21.15
N VAL A 203 -15.78 -0.32 22.26
CA VAL A 203 -15.17 0.67 23.16
C VAL A 203 -13.79 0.22 23.65
N ARG A 204 -13.64 -1.08 23.96
CA ARG A 204 -12.34 -1.64 24.37
C ARG A 204 -11.31 -1.55 23.24
N GLY A 205 -11.71 -1.85 22.01
CA GLY A 205 -10.85 -1.71 20.83
C GLY A 205 -10.39 -0.27 20.62
N TRP A 206 -11.30 0.70 20.75
CA TRP A 206 -10.98 2.12 20.71
C TRP A 206 -9.99 2.55 21.80
N VAL A 207 -10.16 2.07 23.03
CA VAL A 207 -9.21 2.37 24.12
C VAL A 207 -7.83 1.80 23.80
N VAL A 208 -7.75 0.56 23.30
CA VAL A 208 -6.47 -0.04 22.90
C VAL A 208 -5.84 0.76 21.75
N LEU A 209 -6.61 1.12 20.73
CA LEU A 209 -6.13 1.89 19.59
C LEU A 209 -5.57 3.24 20.04
N LEU A 210 -6.39 4.06 20.71
CA LEU A 210 -6.05 5.44 21.06
C LEU A 210 -5.02 5.57 22.18
N VAL A 211 -5.01 4.67 23.17
CA VAL A 211 -4.16 4.83 24.36
C VAL A 211 -2.89 4.00 24.27
N LEU A 212 -2.88 2.89 23.52
CA LEU A 212 -1.72 2.02 23.41
C LEU A 212 -1.10 2.06 22.02
N VAL A 213 -1.86 1.75 20.97
CA VAL A 213 -1.31 1.52 19.62
C VAL A 213 -0.83 2.83 18.98
N LEU A 214 -1.71 3.82 18.83
CA LEU A 214 -1.35 5.09 18.18
C LEU A 214 -0.21 5.83 18.90
N PRO A 215 -0.17 5.92 20.24
CA PRO A 215 0.95 6.56 20.93
C PRO A 215 2.28 5.83 20.74
N ILE A 216 2.28 4.49 20.68
CA ILE A 216 3.50 3.72 20.39
C ILE A 216 3.99 4.00 18.98
N ILE A 217 3.10 3.95 17.99
CA ILE A 217 3.43 4.20 16.58
C ILE A 217 3.97 5.62 16.41
N ALA A 218 3.21 6.64 16.83
CA ALA A 218 3.64 8.03 16.71
C ALA A 218 4.93 8.30 17.49
N GLY A 219 5.05 7.76 18.71
CA GLY A 219 6.26 7.90 19.51
C GLY A 219 7.50 7.30 18.84
N PHE A 220 7.36 6.10 18.26
CA PHE A 220 8.43 5.45 17.53
C PHE A 220 8.80 6.19 16.24
N GLU A 221 7.82 6.53 15.41
CA GLU A 221 8.07 7.14 14.11
C GLU A 221 8.72 8.51 14.28
N GLU A 222 8.25 9.32 15.23
CA GLU A 222 8.92 10.60 15.53
C GLU A 222 10.32 10.39 16.12
N LEU A 223 10.53 9.36 16.95
CA LEU A 223 11.87 9.04 17.47
C LEU A 223 12.83 8.68 16.32
N LEU A 224 12.40 7.87 15.36
CA LEU A 224 13.22 7.47 14.23
C LEU A 224 13.42 8.63 13.25
N PHE A 225 12.35 9.19 12.71
CA PHE A 225 12.41 10.10 11.58
C PHE A 225 12.81 11.53 11.99
N ARG A 226 12.41 12.00 13.18
CA ARG A 226 12.65 13.40 13.59
C ARG A 226 13.80 13.47 14.57
N SER A 227 13.67 12.80 15.72
CA SER A 227 14.74 12.86 16.72
C SER A 227 16.04 12.25 16.20
N SER A 228 16.01 11.06 15.60
CA SER A 228 17.23 10.36 15.17
C SER A 228 17.74 10.85 13.82
N LEU A 229 16.96 10.73 12.74
CA LEU A 229 17.42 11.06 11.39
C LEU A 229 17.59 12.57 11.14
N VAL A 230 16.85 13.45 11.82
CA VAL A 230 17.03 14.91 11.70
C VAL A 230 17.89 15.44 12.85
N GLY A 231 17.43 15.29 14.10
CA GLY A 231 18.08 15.90 15.27
C GLY A 231 19.51 15.40 15.51
N VAL A 232 19.67 14.09 15.67
CA VAL A 232 20.97 13.48 15.98
C VAL A 232 21.95 13.60 14.81
N PHE A 233 21.50 13.40 13.57
CA PHE A 233 22.39 13.53 12.40
C PHE A 233 22.82 14.99 12.16
N ALA A 234 21.93 15.96 12.36
CA ALA A 234 22.30 17.37 12.28
C ALA A 234 23.36 17.73 13.33
N ALA A 235 23.15 17.31 14.59
CA ALA A 235 24.06 17.62 15.69
C ALA A 235 25.40 16.85 15.59
N GLY A 236 25.36 15.56 15.26
CA GLY A 236 26.53 14.69 15.24
C GLY A 236 27.45 14.90 14.03
N TYR A 237 26.89 15.32 12.89
CA TYR A 237 27.63 15.45 11.63
C TYR A 237 27.65 16.86 11.05
N GLY A 238 26.95 17.83 11.67
CA GLY A 238 26.88 19.20 11.16
C GLY A 238 26.11 19.33 9.83
N ILE A 239 25.26 18.36 9.52
CA ILE A 239 24.43 18.37 8.30
C ILE A 239 23.29 19.37 8.49
N SER A 240 22.94 20.10 7.43
CA SER A 240 21.79 21.01 7.47
C SER A 240 20.51 20.27 7.87
N PRO A 241 19.79 20.71 8.92
CA PRO A 241 18.56 20.05 9.34
C PRO A 241 17.49 20.09 8.25
N TRP A 242 17.44 21.14 7.43
CA TRP A 242 16.49 21.24 6.31
C TRP A 242 16.78 20.25 5.17
N PHE A 243 18.04 19.85 4.97
CA PHE A 243 18.35 18.76 4.06
C PHE A 243 17.83 17.43 4.63
N LEU A 244 18.00 17.21 5.94
CA LEU A 244 17.50 16.01 6.63
C LEU A 244 15.97 15.98 6.72
N VAL A 245 15.30 17.13 6.76
CA VAL A 245 13.83 17.23 6.61
C VAL A 245 13.42 16.59 5.30
N VAL A 246 14.03 17.01 4.17
CA VAL A 246 13.70 16.42 2.86
C VAL A 246 14.05 14.94 2.81
N ALA A 247 15.27 14.56 3.22
CA ALA A 247 15.73 13.17 3.14
C ALA A 247 14.90 12.21 4.02
N SER A 248 14.61 12.59 5.26
CA SER A 248 13.78 11.77 6.16
C SER A 248 12.33 11.70 5.69
N SER A 249 11.78 12.77 5.10
CA SER A 249 10.42 12.76 4.55
C SER A 249 10.29 11.85 3.34
N VAL A 250 11.30 11.80 2.48
CA VAL A 250 11.36 10.83 1.37
C VAL A 250 11.45 9.41 1.92
N ALA A 251 12.31 9.15 2.90
CA ALA A 251 12.43 7.83 3.52
C ALA A 251 11.12 7.38 4.19
N PHE A 252 10.44 8.32 4.87
CA PHE A 252 9.13 8.10 5.48
C PHE A 252 8.09 7.76 4.41
N ALA A 253 7.96 8.58 3.36
CA ALA A 253 7.04 8.35 2.25
C ALA A 253 7.26 6.99 1.57
N VAL A 254 8.52 6.58 1.35
CA VAL A 254 8.86 5.27 0.76
C VAL A 254 8.42 4.11 1.66
N GLY A 255 8.47 4.27 2.98
CA GLY A 255 7.95 3.28 3.93
C GLY A 255 6.44 3.06 3.80
N HIS A 256 5.71 4.05 3.28
CA HIS A 256 4.26 4.04 3.08
C HIS A 256 3.84 3.72 1.63
N GLY A 257 4.71 3.07 0.85
CA GLY A 257 4.44 2.73 -0.55
C GLY A 257 3.13 1.97 -0.82
N ALA A 258 2.55 1.33 0.20
CA ALA A 258 1.29 0.57 0.10
C ALA A 258 0.08 1.47 -0.13
N GLN A 259 0.17 2.78 0.15
CA GLN A 259 -0.94 3.73 -0.01
C GLN A 259 -1.09 4.27 -1.44
N GLY A 260 -0.39 3.68 -2.42
CA GLY A 260 -0.32 4.18 -3.79
C GLY A 260 0.44 5.51 -3.95
N PRO A 261 0.62 6.01 -5.19
CA PRO A 261 1.43 7.21 -5.45
C PRO A 261 0.90 8.48 -4.78
N ALA A 262 -0.43 8.64 -4.71
CA ALA A 262 -1.07 9.78 -4.07
C ALA A 262 -0.86 9.77 -2.55
N GLY A 263 -1.07 8.60 -1.92
CA GLY A 263 -0.82 8.43 -0.50
C GLY A 263 0.64 8.67 -0.13
N VAL A 264 1.59 8.18 -0.92
CA VAL A 264 3.03 8.46 -0.74
C VAL A 264 3.33 9.96 -0.78
N LEU A 265 2.72 10.71 -1.72
CA LEU A 265 2.91 12.16 -1.81
C LEU A 265 2.34 12.90 -0.59
N VAL A 266 1.11 12.55 -0.19
CA VAL A 266 0.43 13.14 0.97
C VAL A 266 1.21 12.85 2.25
N THR A 267 1.53 11.58 2.49
CA THR A 267 2.30 11.11 3.65
C THR A 267 3.70 11.72 3.68
N GLY A 268 4.36 11.85 2.54
CA GLY A 268 5.65 12.56 2.44
C GLY A 268 5.53 14.05 2.78
N THR A 269 4.43 14.70 2.38
CA THR A 269 4.18 16.12 2.65
C THR A 269 3.88 16.36 4.13
N LEU A 270 3.02 15.55 4.75
CA LEU A 270 2.81 15.52 6.20
C LEU A 270 4.13 15.22 6.93
N GLY A 271 4.89 14.28 6.37
CA GLY A 271 6.23 13.93 6.80
C GLY A 271 7.14 15.14 6.96
N ALA A 272 7.22 15.95 5.90
CA ALA A 272 8.00 17.16 5.83
C ALA A 272 7.48 18.27 6.76
N ALA A 273 6.16 18.41 6.91
CA ALA A 273 5.57 19.37 7.82
C ALA A 273 5.94 19.07 9.29
N LEU A 274 5.83 17.80 9.71
CA LEU A 274 6.25 17.37 11.04
C LEU A 274 7.76 17.52 11.25
N ALA A 275 8.57 17.16 10.26
CA ALA A 275 10.03 17.33 10.35
C ALA A 275 10.43 18.82 10.42
N GLY A 276 9.80 19.69 9.65
CA GLY A 276 9.98 21.14 9.76
C GLY A 276 9.55 21.67 11.13
N ALA A 277 8.42 21.21 11.66
CA ALA A 277 7.97 21.58 13.00
C ALA A 277 8.96 21.12 14.08
N PHE A 278 9.56 19.93 13.95
CA PHE A 278 10.63 19.48 14.84
C PHE A 278 11.84 20.42 14.79
N VAL A 279 12.30 20.80 13.59
CA VAL A 279 13.44 21.73 13.44
C VAL A 279 13.15 23.10 14.06
N LEU A 280 11.91 23.60 13.94
CA LEU A 280 11.52 24.91 14.47
C LEU A 280 11.29 24.92 15.98
N THR A 281 10.88 23.78 16.56
CA THR A 281 10.51 23.69 17.97
C THR A 281 11.51 22.94 18.84
N GLU A 282 12.43 22.20 18.23
CA GLU A 282 13.41 21.32 18.87
C GLU A 282 12.76 20.38 19.91
N SER A 283 11.53 19.93 19.63
CA SER A 283 10.67 19.30 20.61
C SER A 283 9.98 18.06 20.05
N MET A 284 10.44 16.89 20.49
CA MET A 284 9.82 15.60 20.17
C MET A 284 8.36 15.56 20.66
N VAL A 285 8.07 16.13 21.83
CA VAL A 285 6.70 16.17 22.39
C VAL A 285 5.72 16.87 21.44
N VAL A 286 6.16 17.95 20.77
CA VAL A 286 5.27 18.71 19.87
C VAL A 286 4.87 17.84 18.68
N VAL A 287 5.84 17.20 18.04
CA VAL A 287 5.58 16.40 16.85
C VAL A 287 4.91 15.07 17.15
N VAL A 288 5.23 14.41 18.28
CA VAL A 288 4.52 13.19 18.72
C VAL A 288 3.05 13.48 18.98
N VAL A 289 2.73 14.58 19.67
CA VAL A 289 1.33 14.97 19.94
C VAL A 289 0.62 15.34 18.64
N ALA A 290 1.28 16.11 17.77
CA ALA A 290 0.70 16.51 16.49
C ALA A 290 0.38 15.29 15.62
N HIS A 291 1.34 14.39 15.45
CA HIS A 291 1.19 13.17 14.69
C HIS A 291 0.11 12.25 15.30
N TYR A 292 0.18 11.99 16.60
CA TYR A 292 -0.85 11.22 17.31
C TYR A 292 -2.26 11.75 17.03
N LEU A 293 -2.44 13.07 17.07
CA LEU A 293 -3.74 13.69 16.83
C LEU A 293 -4.21 13.60 15.39
N VAL A 294 -3.31 13.72 14.41
CA VAL A 294 -3.66 13.48 12.99
C VAL A 294 -4.25 12.08 12.86
N ASN A 295 -3.51 11.05 13.33
CA ASN A 295 -3.97 9.67 13.23
C ASN A 295 -5.27 9.44 14.00
N ALA A 296 -5.37 9.94 15.24
CA ALA A 296 -6.55 9.76 16.07
C ALA A 296 -7.81 10.42 15.48
N LEU A 297 -7.66 11.61 14.89
CA LEU A 297 -8.76 12.33 14.25
C LEU A 297 -9.20 11.64 12.95
N GLU A 298 -8.26 11.16 12.14
CA GLU A 298 -8.57 10.39 10.93
C GLU A 298 -9.42 9.15 11.23
N PHE A 299 -9.02 8.34 12.23
CA PHE A 299 -9.83 7.20 12.67
C PHE A 299 -11.20 7.64 13.20
N ALA A 300 -11.23 8.63 14.12
CA ALA A 300 -12.46 8.98 14.83
C ALA A 300 -13.52 9.67 13.96
N VAL A 301 -13.11 10.40 12.91
CA VAL A 301 -14.04 11.10 12.01
C VAL A 301 -14.61 10.13 10.99
N HIS A 302 -13.77 9.34 10.33
CA HIS A 302 -14.23 8.47 9.25
C HIS A 302 -14.97 7.22 9.75
N ALA A 303 -14.70 6.75 10.97
CA ALA A 303 -15.50 5.71 11.61
C ALA A 303 -16.99 6.07 11.75
N ARG A 304 -17.37 7.35 11.62
CA ARG A 304 -18.76 7.79 11.72
C ARG A 304 -19.51 7.75 10.39
N ASP A 305 -18.81 7.89 9.27
CA ASP A 305 -19.45 7.96 7.96
C ASP A 305 -20.02 6.58 7.56
N ASP A 306 -19.34 5.48 7.91
CA ASP A 306 -19.83 4.09 7.70
C ASP A 306 -21.04 3.69 8.56
N SER A 307 -21.30 4.41 9.66
CA SER A 307 -22.44 4.12 10.54
C SER A 307 -23.76 4.76 10.09
N THR A 308 -23.73 5.52 8.98
CA THR A 308 -24.86 6.28 8.45
C THR A 308 -25.36 5.86 7.08
N GLU A 309 -24.79 4.80 6.49
CA GLU A 309 -25.30 4.15 5.26
C GLU A 309 -26.12 2.88 5.55
#